data_AF-A0A7V9BEF6-F1
#
_entry.id   AF-A0A7V9BEF6-F1
#
_cell.length_a   1.000
_cell.length_b   1.000
_cell.length_c   1.000
_cell.angle_alpha   90.00
_cell.angle_beta   90.00
_cell.angle_gamma   90.00
#
_symmetry.space_group_name_H-M   'P 1'
#
loop_
_entity.id
_entity.type
_entity.pdbx_description
1 polymer ?
#
loop_
_entity_poly.entity_id
_entity_poly.type
_entity_poly.pdbx_seq_one_letter_code
_entity_poly.pdbx_strand_id
1 'polypeptide(L)'
;LDPAPPQEVLDAANRLRYRDFCLVALMTTEAEPFPDNWIYIHDPGTRAGRVQNFGSWSEDMVVPGTTCLGVEYFCFEGDDIWEMSSEDAVEMAKNEMAKIGLIDPDKVIDGVKVRVPKAYPTYDLEYEPAVETIREYLSTFQNLQACGRNGLHRYNNQDHSMWTAILAAFNLAEGMSYDVWSVNTEEVYLEEGELVDALLDVDLVR
;
A
#
# COMPACT_ATOMS: atom_id res chain seq x y z
N LEU A 1 20.04 7.50 12.32
CA LEU A 1 20.77 6.95 13.49
C LEU A 1 21.84 7.95 13.87
N ASP A 2 22.14 8.09 15.17
CA ASP A 2 23.21 8.94 15.67
C ASP A 2 24.14 8.09 16.55
N PRO A 3 25.42 7.88 16.17
CA PRO A 3 26.07 8.41 14.97
C PRO A 3 25.48 7.85 13.67
N ALA A 4 25.79 8.55 12.56
CA ALA A 4 25.35 8.13 11.24
C ALA A 4 25.92 6.73 10.88
N PRO A 5 25.15 5.91 10.13
CA PRO A 5 25.66 4.65 9.56
C PRO A 5 26.87 4.88 8.65
N PRO A 6 27.64 3.81 8.35
CA PRO A 6 28.68 3.84 7.32
C PRO A 6 28.14 4.35 5.97
N GLN A 7 29.00 5.00 5.19
CA GLN A 7 28.60 5.63 3.92
C GLN A 7 27.97 4.62 2.94
N GLU A 8 28.48 3.40 2.89
CA GLU A 8 27.94 2.33 2.03
C GLU A 8 26.47 2.00 2.34
N VAL A 9 26.08 2.05 3.62
CA VAL A 9 24.71 1.80 4.08
C VAL A 9 23.81 2.98 3.72
N LEU A 10 24.31 4.21 3.87
CA LEU A 10 23.59 5.41 3.44
C LEU A 10 23.37 5.42 1.93
N ASP A 11 24.39 5.07 1.16
CA ASP A 11 24.31 4.97 -0.30
C ASP A 11 23.31 3.90 -0.72
N ALA A 12 23.32 2.73 -0.08
CA ALA A 12 22.32 1.69 -0.30
C ALA A 12 20.89 2.17 0.02
N ALA A 13 20.69 2.82 1.17
CA ALA A 13 19.38 3.35 1.56
C ALA A 13 18.86 4.41 0.58
N ASN A 14 19.73 5.27 0.05
CA ASN A 14 19.37 6.30 -0.93
C ASN A 14 19.07 5.73 -2.33
N ARG A 15 19.49 4.50 -2.63
CA ARG A 15 19.13 3.82 -3.89
C ARG A 15 17.72 3.25 -3.87
N LEU A 16 17.21 2.89 -2.70
CA LEU A 16 15.87 2.30 -2.59
C LEU A 16 14.80 3.31 -3.03
N ARG A 17 14.04 2.94 -4.06
CA ARG A 17 12.99 3.78 -4.64
C ARG A 17 11.61 3.28 -4.26
N TYR A 18 10.70 4.23 -4.19
CA TYR A 18 9.30 3.95 -3.97
C TYR A 18 8.49 4.70 -5.02
N ARG A 19 7.42 4.06 -5.49
CA ARG A 19 6.41 4.71 -6.31
C ARG A 19 5.30 5.20 -5.40
N ASP A 20 4.84 6.42 -5.68
CA ASP A 20 3.75 7.07 -5.00
C ASP A 20 2.44 6.79 -5.75
N PHE A 21 1.31 7.17 -5.15
CA PHE A 21 0.10 7.33 -5.94
C PHE A 21 -0.79 8.42 -5.38
N CYS A 22 -1.68 8.92 -6.22
CA CYS A 22 -2.81 9.75 -5.80
C CYS A 22 -4.10 8.93 -5.87
N LEU A 23 -4.87 8.93 -4.79
CA LEU A 23 -6.25 8.47 -4.78
C LEU A 23 -7.14 9.70 -4.99
N VAL A 24 -8.02 9.66 -5.98
CA VAL A 24 -9.11 10.63 -6.13
C VAL A 24 -10.39 9.93 -5.74
N ALA A 25 -10.95 10.31 -4.59
CA ALA A 25 -12.26 9.87 -4.16
C ALA A 25 -13.34 10.69 -4.88
N LEU A 26 -14.30 10.02 -5.52
CA LEU A 26 -15.46 10.62 -6.18
C LEU A 26 -16.73 10.14 -5.51
N MET A 27 -17.48 11.05 -4.90
CA MET A 27 -18.78 10.74 -4.30
C MET A 27 -19.86 10.98 -5.35
N THR A 28 -20.71 9.99 -5.57
CA THR A 28 -21.78 10.05 -6.58
C THR A 28 -23.11 9.58 -6.02
N THR A 29 -24.21 10.19 -6.47
CA THR A 29 -25.59 9.74 -6.20
C THR A 29 -26.00 8.53 -7.05
N GLU A 30 -25.12 8.07 -7.93
CA GLU A 30 -25.25 6.76 -8.56
C GLU A 30 -24.83 5.67 -7.58
N ALA A 31 -25.78 5.12 -6.82
CA ALA A 31 -25.46 4.16 -5.75
C ALA A 31 -24.73 2.90 -6.23
N GLU A 32 -25.03 2.44 -7.45
CA GLU A 32 -24.48 1.21 -8.04
C GLU A 32 -23.99 1.49 -9.47
N PRO A 33 -22.86 2.21 -9.65
CA PRO A 33 -22.36 2.54 -10.99
C PRO A 33 -21.84 1.29 -11.71
N PHE A 34 -21.29 0.33 -10.96
CA PHE A 34 -20.87 -0.99 -11.42
C PHE A 34 -20.82 -1.97 -10.23
N PRO A 35 -20.99 -3.29 -10.47
CA PRO A 35 -21.13 -4.27 -9.39
C PRO A 35 -19.80 -4.68 -8.74
N ASP A 36 -18.67 -4.47 -9.41
CA ASP A 36 -17.35 -4.91 -8.95
C ASP A 36 -16.81 -4.09 -7.77
N ASN A 37 -16.05 -4.73 -6.88
CA ASN A 37 -15.32 -4.04 -5.82
C ASN A 37 -14.19 -3.15 -6.37
N TRP A 38 -13.53 -3.59 -7.44
CA TRP A 38 -12.52 -2.80 -8.16
C TRP A 38 -12.36 -3.28 -9.60
N ILE A 39 -11.89 -2.36 -10.46
CA ILE A 39 -11.60 -2.60 -11.87
C ILE A 39 -10.19 -2.09 -12.18
N TYR A 40 -9.38 -2.92 -12.85
CA TYR A 40 -8.12 -2.49 -13.43
C TYR A 40 -8.36 -1.81 -14.78
N ILE A 41 -7.75 -0.64 -14.96
CA ILE A 41 -7.94 0.18 -16.16
C ILE A 41 -6.66 0.14 -17.00
N HIS A 42 -6.80 -0.32 -18.25
CA HIS A 42 -5.72 -0.38 -19.24
C HIS A 42 -6.02 0.46 -20.49
N ASP A 43 -7.04 1.33 -20.42
CA ASP A 43 -7.42 2.20 -21.52
C ASP A 43 -6.43 3.38 -21.62
N PRO A 44 -5.74 3.58 -22.77
CA PRO A 44 -4.79 4.69 -22.93
C PRO A 44 -5.46 6.08 -22.91
N GLY A 45 -6.79 6.11 -22.96
CA GLY A 45 -7.60 7.30 -22.85
C GLY A 45 -7.81 7.80 -21.42
N THR A 46 -7.33 7.09 -20.39
CA THR A 46 -7.32 7.52 -19.00
C THR A 46 -5.90 7.42 -18.43
N ARG A 47 -5.64 8.16 -17.34
CA ARG A 47 -4.40 8.02 -16.55
C ARG A 47 -4.58 7.08 -15.36
N ALA A 48 -5.82 6.73 -15.02
CA ALA A 48 -6.15 5.87 -13.90
C ALA A 48 -5.66 4.44 -14.16
N GLY A 49 -5.01 3.83 -13.16
CA GLY A 49 -4.62 2.42 -13.22
C GLY A 49 -5.65 1.48 -12.59
N ARG A 50 -6.45 1.98 -11.65
CA ARG A 50 -7.50 1.22 -10.96
C ARG A 50 -8.60 2.17 -10.48
N VAL A 51 -9.83 1.67 -10.43
CA VAL A 51 -10.93 2.30 -9.69
C VAL A 51 -11.52 1.28 -8.73
N GLN A 52 -11.81 1.71 -7.50
CA GLN A 52 -12.49 0.91 -6.49
C GLN A 52 -13.89 1.49 -6.22
N ASN A 53 -14.87 0.64 -5.93
CA ASN A 53 -16.21 1.06 -5.49
C ASN A 53 -16.39 0.69 -4.02
N PHE A 54 -16.28 1.69 -3.13
CA PHE A 54 -16.38 1.48 -1.69
C PHE A 54 -17.78 1.03 -1.24
N GLY A 55 -18.84 1.47 -1.92
CA GLY A 55 -20.20 1.01 -1.65
C GLY A 55 -20.40 -0.49 -1.94
N SER A 56 -19.67 -1.06 -2.91
CA SER A 56 -19.70 -2.50 -3.18
C SER A 56 -18.96 -3.34 -2.13
N TRP A 57 -18.10 -2.73 -1.31
CA TRP A 57 -17.45 -3.42 -0.20
C TRP A 57 -18.36 -3.53 1.02
N SER A 58 -19.08 -2.44 1.36
CA SER A 58 -20.06 -2.42 2.42
C SER A 58 -20.94 -1.16 2.31
N GLU A 59 -22.23 -1.30 2.57
CA GLU A 59 -23.18 -0.19 2.68
C GLU A 59 -22.80 0.79 3.81
N ASP A 60 -22.12 0.31 4.86
CA ASP A 60 -21.68 1.12 5.99
C ASP A 60 -20.52 2.08 5.65
N MET A 61 -19.88 1.91 4.49
CA MET A 61 -18.81 2.80 4.02
C MET A 61 -19.33 4.05 3.30
N VAL A 62 -20.62 4.12 3.01
CA VAL A 62 -21.22 5.18 2.18
C VAL A 62 -22.52 5.69 2.78
N VAL A 63 -22.97 6.86 2.31
CA VAL A 63 -24.31 7.37 2.66
C VAL A 63 -25.35 6.63 1.82
N PRO A 64 -26.48 6.16 2.37
CA PRO A 64 -27.52 5.47 1.61
C PRO A 64 -27.95 6.25 0.35
N GLY A 65 -28.00 5.57 -0.78
CA GLY A 65 -28.31 6.18 -2.09
C GLY A 65 -27.14 6.86 -2.78
N THR A 66 -25.91 6.69 -2.26
CA THR A 66 -24.67 7.17 -2.87
C THR A 66 -23.62 6.07 -2.92
N THR A 67 -22.54 6.28 -3.66
CA THR A 67 -21.29 5.54 -3.46
C THR A 67 -20.08 6.47 -3.50
N CYS A 68 -18.93 5.95 -3.09
CA CYS A 68 -17.62 6.59 -3.22
C CYS A 68 -16.73 5.71 -4.11
N LEU A 69 -16.21 6.30 -5.19
CA LEU A 69 -15.23 5.66 -6.05
C LEU A 69 -13.83 6.12 -5.70
N GLY A 70 -12.91 5.19 -5.46
CA GLY A 70 -11.48 5.47 -5.29
C GLY A 70 -10.72 5.27 -6.59
N VAL A 71 -10.44 6.34 -7.32
CA VAL A 71 -9.67 6.31 -8.58
C VAL A 71 -8.18 6.49 -8.31
N GLU A 72 -7.35 5.55 -8.74
CA GLU A 72 -5.94 5.51 -8.42
C GLU A 72 -5.03 5.88 -9.59
N TYR A 73 -4.11 6.80 -9.31
CA TYR A 73 -3.13 7.33 -10.26
C TYR A 73 -1.72 7.08 -9.75
N PHE A 74 -1.02 6.10 -10.35
CA PHE A 74 0.37 5.82 -10.03
C PHE A 74 1.27 6.95 -10.55
N CYS A 75 2.10 7.50 -9.68
CA CYS A 75 2.95 8.65 -9.97
C CYS A 75 4.19 8.68 -9.06
N PHE A 76 5.02 9.69 -9.24
CA PHE A 76 6.06 10.08 -8.30
C PHE A 76 5.77 11.49 -7.76
N GLU A 77 6.30 11.80 -6.58
CA GLU A 77 6.38 13.16 -6.07
C GLU A 77 6.99 14.09 -7.13
N GLY A 78 6.27 15.18 -7.43
CA GLY A 78 6.62 16.15 -8.48
C GLY A 78 5.95 15.92 -9.84
N ASP A 79 5.26 14.80 -10.06
CA ASP A 79 4.47 14.58 -11.28
C ASP A 79 3.22 15.47 -11.34
N ASP A 80 2.66 15.66 -12.54
CA ASP A 80 1.48 16.50 -12.79
C ASP A 80 0.32 16.20 -11.82
N ILE A 81 -0.15 14.94 -11.76
CA ILE A 81 -1.26 14.56 -10.86
C ILE A 81 -0.90 14.72 -9.38
N TRP A 82 0.37 14.56 -9.03
CA TRP A 82 0.84 14.80 -7.67
C TRP A 82 0.66 16.26 -7.32
N GLU A 83 1.18 17.18 -8.13
CA GLU A 83 1.17 18.63 -7.90
C GLU A 83 -0.19 19.31 -8.16
N MET A 84 -1.08 18.66 -8.91
CA MET A 84 -2.42 19.15 -9.24
C MET A 84 -3.21 19.60 -7.98
N SER A 85 -4.16 20.53 -8.10
CA SER A 85 -5.08 20.82 -6.99
C SER A 85 -6.02 19.63 -6.74
N SER A 86 -6.73 19.63 -5.60
CA SER A 86 -7.74 18.58 -5.36
C SER A 86 -8.89 18.72 -6.36
N GLU A 87 -9.30 19.96 -6.61
CA GLU A 87 -10.39 20.33 -7.50
C GLU A 87 -10.12 19.89 -8.95
N ASP A 88 -8.93 20.20 -9.47
CA ASP A 88 -8.54 19.81 -10.84
C ASP A 88 -8.42 18.28 -10.98
N ALA A 89 -7.93 17.59 -9.94
CA ALA A 89 -7.82 16.14 -9.94
C ALA A 89 -9.19 15.44 -9.89
N VAL A 90 -10.13 15.99 -9.14
CA VAL A 90 -11.53 15.53 -9.10
C VAL A 90 -12.18 15.71 -10.46
N GLU A 91 -12.04 16.89 -11.09
CA GLU A 91 -12.57 17.12 -12.43
C GLU A 91 -11.92 16.20 -13.48
N MET A 92 -10.61 15.98 -13.41
CA MET A 92 -9.91 15.03 -14.28
C MET A 92 -10.47 13.61 -14.12
N ALA A 93 -10.56 13.11 -12.88
CA ALA A 93 -11.04 11.76 -12.61
C ALA A 93 -12.50 11.58 -13.02
N LYS A 94 -13.36 12.56 -12.73
CA LYS A 94 -14.77 12.57 -13.17
C LYS A 94 -14.87 12.43 -14.69
N ASN A 95 -14.10 13.21 -15.44
CA ASN A 95 -14.11 13.19 -16.90
C ASN A 95 -13.57 11.87 -17.46
N GLU A 96 -12.50 11.31 -16.87
CA GLU A 96 -11.95 10.02 -17.28
C GLU A 96 -12.93 8.87 -17.04
N MET A 97 -13.53 8.79 -15.84
CA MET A 97 -14.50 7.73 -15.51
C MET A 97 -15.76 7.81 -16.37
N ALA A 98 -16.24 9.03 -16.66
CA ALA A 98 -17.35 9.24 -17.59
C ALA A 98 -16.99 8.81 -19.03
N LYS A 99 -15.78 9.13 -19.48
CA LYS A 99 -15.28 8.78 -20.83
C LYS A 99 -15.25 7.26 -21.07
N ILE A 100 -14.88 6.48 -20.05
CA ILE A 100 -14.90 5.01 -20.13
C ILE A 100 -16.25 4.39 -19.75
N GLY A 101 -17.28 5.23 -19.49
CA GLY A 101 -18.65 4.80 -19.24
C GLY A 101 -18.91 4.19 -17.87
N LEU A 102 -18.05 4.46 -16.88
CA LEU A 102 -18.23 3.93 -15.53
C LEU A 102 -19.15 4.75 -14.64
N ILE A 103 -19.32 6.06 -14.92
CA ILE A 103 -20.21 6.94 -14.16
C ILE A 103 -20.91 7.94 -15.07
N ASP A 104 -22.05 8.44 -14.59
CA ASP A 104 -22.61 9.71 -15.05
C ASP A 104 -21.92 10.89 -14.34
N PRO A 105 -21.20 11.79 -15.06
CA PRO A 105 -20.50 12.91 -14.44
C PRO A 105 -21.43 13.91 -13.74
N ASP A 106 -22.70 14.00 -14.15
CA ASP A 106 -23.67 14.93 -13.55
C ASP A 106 -24.16 14.44 -12.16
N LYS A 107 -23.90 13.17 -11.82
CA LYS A 107 -24.23 12.58 -10.52
C LYS A 107 -23.11 12.69 -9.48
N VAL A 108 -21.93 13.16 -9.87
CA VAL A 108 -20.82 13.39 -8.93
C VAL A 108 -21.11 14.64 -8.10
N ILE A 109 -21.17 14.46 -6.78
CA ILE A 109 -21.59 15.51 -5.82
C ILE A 109 -20.43 16.08 -5.01
N ASP A 110 -19.34 15.34 -4.88
CA ASP A 110 -18.15 15.78 -4.14
C ASP A 110 -16.93 14.94 -4.56
N GLY A 111 -15.74 15.37 -4.17
CA GLY A 111 -14.53 14.58 -4.33
C GLY A 111 -13.31 15.18 -3.64
N VAL A 112 -12.31 14.33 -3.42
CA VAL A 112 -11.06 14.75 -2.77
C VAL A 112 -9.88 13.95 -3.29
N LYS A 113 -8.75 14.63 -3.49
CA LYS A 113 -7.46 13.99 -3.75
C LYS A 113 -6.70 13.72 -2.46
N VAL A 114 -6.20 12.50 -2.33
CA VAL A 114 -5.28 12.06 -1.27
C VAL A 114 -3.96 11.62 -1.91
N ARG A 115 -2.85 12.17 -1.42
CA ARG A 115 -1.49 11.76 -1.82
C ARG A 115 -1.03 10.64 -0.89
N VAL A 116 -0.49 9.57 -1.47
CA VAL A 116 0.06 8.43 -0.72
C VAL A 116 1.54 8.26 -1.06
N PRO A 117 2.45 8.88 -0.29
CA PRO A 117 3.88 8.78 -0.53
C PRO A 117 4.39 7.38 -0.17
N LYS A 118 5.43 6.93 -0.88
CA LYS A 118 6.14 5.67 -0.68
C LYS A 118 5.20 4.45 -0.61
N ALA A 119 4.20 4.43 -1.47
CA ALA A 119 3.19 3.38 -1.47
C ALA A 119 3.72 2.03 -1.95
N TYR A 120 4.63 2.03 -2.92
CA TYR A 120 5.12 0.81 -3.57
C TYR A 120 6.64 0.75 -3.57
N PRO A 121 7.28 -0.18 -2.85
CA PRO A 121 8.68 -0.50 -3.07
C PRO A 121 8.92 -0.82 -4.56
N THR A 122 9.97 -0.23 -5.13
CA THR A 122 10.31 -0.41 -6.54
C THR A 122 11.50 -1.35 -6.66
N TYR A 123 11.31 -2.47 -7.36
CA TYR A 123 12.36 -3.45 -7.58
C TYR A 123 13.06 -3.14 -8.90
N ASP A 124 14.12 -2.35 -8.83
CA ASP A 124 15.02 -2.13 -9.97
C ASP A 124 16.13 -3.20 -10.02
N LEU A 125 17.20 -2.98 -10.78
CA LEU A 125 18.30 -3.97 -10.87
C LEU A 125 19.26 -3.92 -9.67
N GLU A 126 19.17 -2.88 -8.83
CA GLU A 126 20.10 -2.63 -7.72
C GLU A 126 19.44 -2.77 -6.34
N TYR A 127 18.11 -2.95 -6.28
CA TYR A 127 17.37 -2.99 -5.02
C TYR A 127 17.85 -4.12 -4.09
N GLU A 128 18.06 -5.34 -4.61
CA GLU A 128 18.36 -6.51 -3.79
C GLU A 128 19.73 -6.39 -3.10
N PRO A 129 20.84 -6.06 -3.79
CA PRO A 129 22.11 -5.74 -3.13
C PRO A 129 22.01 -4.59 -2.10
N ALA A 130 21.20 -3.57 -2.39
CA ALA A 130 21.00 -2.45 -1.48
C ALA A 130 20.24 -2.88 -0.21
N VAL A 131 19.18 -3.67 -0.34
CA VAL A 131 18.43 -4.24 0.79
C VAL A 131 19.34 -5.12 1.63
N GLU A 132 20.17 -5.98 1.04
CA GLU A 132 21.07 -6.85 1.80
C GLU A 132 22.10 -6.04 2.60
N THR A 133 22.71 -5.02 1.98
CA THR A 133 23.65 -4.10 2.67
C THR A 133 23.00 -3.44 3.89
N ILE A 134 21.75 -3.00 3.75
CA ILE A 134 20.99 -2.39 4.85
C ILE A 134 20.64 -3.43 5.91
N ARG A 135 20.18 -4.61 5.51
CA ARG A 135 19.81 -5.72 6.40
C ARG A 135 21.00 -6.15 7.24
N GLU A 136 22.16 -6.39 6.63
CA GLU A 136 23.39 -6.77 7.33
C GLU A 136 23.76 -5.72 8.38
N TYR A 137 23.72 -4.44 8.03
CA TYR A 137 23.99 -3.37 8.99
C TYR A 137 22.97 -3.32 10.13
N LEU A 138 21.67 -3.40 9.83
CA LEU A 138 20.62 -3.39 10.83
C LEU A 138 20.69 -4.60 11.77
N SER A 139 21.19 -5.75 11.29
CA SER A 139 21.36 -6.96 12.12
C SER A 139 22.40 -6.80 13.23
N THR A 140 23.26 -5.79 13.17
CA THR A 140 24.26 -5.51 14.22
C THR A 140 23.65 -4.94 15.50
N PHE A 141 22.40 -4.47 15.45
CA PHE A 141 21.68 -3.93 16.60
C PHE A 141 20.86 -5.02 17.30
N GLN A 142 21.02 -5.15 18.61
CA GLN A 142 20.26 -6.14 19.41
C GLN A 142 18.85 -5.66 19.78
N ASN A 143 18.57 -4.37 19.68
CA ASN A 143 17.34 -3.71 20.13
C ASN A 143 16.55 -3.08 18.98
N LEU A 144 16.79 -3.52 17.74
CA LEU A 144 16.14 -3.00 16.54
C LEU A 144 15.73 -4.17 15.64
N GLN A 145 14.51 -4.13 15.14
CA GLN A 145 13.98 -5.06 14.14
C GLN A 145 13.27 -4.25 13.05
N ALA A 146 13.52 -4.59 11.79
CA ALA A 146 12.75 -4.07 10.66
C ALA A 146 11.49 -4.90 10.47
N CYS A 147 10.38 -4.27 10.06
CA CYS A 147 9.13 -4.96 9.75
C CYS A 147 8.28 -4.13 8.77
N GLY A 148 7.23 -4.74 8.26
CA GLY A 148 6.26 -4.12 7.36
C GLY A 148 6.78 -3.87 5.95
N ARG A 149 5.89 -3.37 5.09
CA ARG A 149 6.13 -3.09 3.66
C ARG A 149 7.41 -2.28 3.40
N ASN A 150 7.49 -1.09 3.98
CA ASN A 150 8.61 -0.18 3.69
C ASN A 150 9.85 -0.44 4.53
N GLY A 151 9.71 -1.00 5.74
CA GLY A 151 10.84 -1.35 6.59
C GLY A 151 11.63 -2.54 6.05
N LEU A 152 10.96 -3.46 5.36
CA LEU A 152 11.58 -4.61 4.67
C LEU A 152 11.81 -4.36 3.18
N HIS A 153 11.44 -3.18 2.67
CA HIS A 153 11.40 -2.86 1.23
C HIS A 153 10.73 -3.96 0.40
N ARG A 154 9.56 -4.44 0.86
CA ARG A 154 8.85 -5.57 0.28
C ARG A 154 7.42 -5.20 -0.07
N TYR A 155 6.94 -5.64 -1.22
CA TYR A 155 5.55 -5.53 -1.65
C TYR A 155 4.66 -6.43 -0.78
N ASN A 156 4.33 -5.96 0.43
CA ASN A 156 3.52 -6.67 1.41
C ASN A 156 2.08 -6.13 1.42
N ASN A 157 1.13 -7.05 1.57
CA ASN A 157 -0.23 -6.75 1.98
C ASN A 157 -0.29 -6.47 3.50
N GLN A 158 -1.48 -6.22 4.04
CA GLN A 158 -1.67 -5.79 5.42
C GLN A 158 -1.33 -6.90 6.42
N ASP A 159 -1.93 -8.06 6.23
CA ASP A 159 -1.61 -9.37 6.83
C ASP A 159 -0.10 -9.64 6.90
N HIS A 160 0.61 -9.66 5.77
CA HIS A 160 2.07 -9.82 5.74
C HIS A 160 2.79 -8.77 6.61
N SER A 161 2.37 -7.50 6.51
CA SER A 161 2.99 -6.42 7.28
C SER A 161 2.73 -6.57 8.78
N MET A 162 1.52 -6.96 9.18
CA MET A 162 1.17 -7.24 10.57
C MET A 162 1.94 -8.44 11.10
N TRP A 163 2.05 -9.51 10.31
CA TRP A 163 2.78 -10.71 10.70
C TRP A 163 4.25 -10.41 10.97
N THR A 164 4.92 -9.68 10.08
CA THR A 164 6.30 -9.26 10.30
C THR A 164 6.48 -8.43 11.57
N ALA A 165 5.49 -7.61 11.94
CA ALA A 165 5.53 -6.82 13.17
C ALA A 165 5.35 -7.69 14.43
N ILE A 166 4.48 -8.70 14.37
CA ILE A 166 4.29 -9.69 15.46
C ILE A 166 5.58 -10.47 15.69
N LEU A 167 6.19 -11.01 14.64
CA LEU A 167 7.45 -11.75 14.73
C LEU A 167 8.59 -10.88 15.30
N ALA A 168 8.71 -9.63 14.81
CA ALA A 168 9.67 -8.67 15.33
C ALA A 168 9.44 -8.36 16.82
N ALA A 169 8.18 -8.25 17.26
CA ALA A 169 7.84 -8.02 18.66
C ALA A 169 8.23 -9.21 19.55
N PHE A 170 7.96 -10.45 19.14
CA PHE A 170 8.38 -11.65 19.87
C PHE A 170 9.91 -11.76 19.98
N ASN A 171 10.62 -11.44 18.90
CA ASN A 171 12.09 -11.43 18.94
C ASN A 171 12.62 -10.46 20.00
N LEU A 172 12.02 -9.26 20.11
CA LEU A 172 12.47 -8.23 21.06
C LEU A 172 11.98 -8.46 22.50
N ALA A 173 10.74 -8.91 22.68
CA ALA A 173 10.11 -9.01 23.99
C ALA A 173 10.39 -10.35 24.69
N GLU A 174 10.45 -11.44 23.92
CA GLU A 174 10.53 -12.81 24.44
C GLU A 174 11.86 -13.50 24.10
N GLY A 175 12.74 -12.85 23.34
CA GLY A 175 14.03 -13.41 22.94
C GLY A 175 13.92 -14.53 21.91
N MET A 176 12.83 -14.54 21.14
CA MET A 176 12.65 -15.46 20.01
C MET A 176 13.63 -15.13 18.86
N SER A 177 13.72 -16.02 17.87
CA SER A 177 14.65 -15.89 16.74
C SER A 177 13.98 -16.14 15.38
N TYR A 178 12.81 -15.54 15.18
CA TYR A 178 12.07 -15.62 13.92
C TYR A 178 12.75 -14.81 12.81
N ASP A 179 12.82 -15.37 11.60
CA ASP A 179 13.29 -14.64 10.42
C ASP A 179 12.15 -13.79 9.84
N VAL A 180 12.13 -12.50 10.19
CA VAL A 180 11.15 -11.55 9.66
C VAL A 180 11.30 -11.37 8.14
N TRP A 181 12.49 -11.61 7.59
CA TRP A 181 12.80 -11.39 6.18
C TRP A 181 12.38 -12.55 5.28
N SER A 182 11.86 -13.65 5.81
CA SER A 182 11.32 -14.76 5.00
C SER A 182 9.82 -14.63 4.69
N VAL A 183 9.11 -13.71 5.34
CA VAL A 183 7.67 -13.52 5.11
C VAL A 183 7.42 -13.00 3.69
N ASN A 184 6.53 -13.64 2.93
CA ASN A 184 6.18 -13.26 1.55
C ASN A 184 7.36 -13.38 0.54
N THR A 185 8.29 -14.33 0.74
CA THR A 185 9.37 -14.65 -0.23
C THR A 185 9.17 -15.98 -0.98
N GLU A 186 8.31 -16.87 -0.50
CA GLU A 186 8.01 -18.14 -1.17
C GLU A 186 6.57 -18.14 -1.73
N GLU A 187 6.29 -18.92 -2.78
CA GLU A 187 4.93 -19.15 -3.34
C GLU A 187 3.98 -19.85 -2.34
N VAL A 188 4.46 -20.15 -1.14
CA VAL A 188 3.67 -20.70 -0.04
C VAL A 188 3.17 -19.54 0.81
N TYR A 189 1.84 -19.39 0.88
CA TYR A 189 1.17 -18.45 1.77
C TYR A 189 1.60 -18.70 3.22
N LEU A 190 2.57 -17.92 3.71
CA LEU A 190 3.08 -17.96 5.10
C LEU A 190 2.08 -17.37 6.11
N GLU A 191 0.88 -17.03 5.66
CA GLU A 191 -0.25 -16.57 6.48
C GLU A 191 -1.06 -17.74 7.05
N GLU A 192 -0.75 -18.96 6.63
CA GLU A 192 -1.25 -20.22 7.20
C GLU A 192 -0.07 -21.17 7.45
N GLY A 193 -0.08 -21.92 8.56
CA GLY A 193 0.94 -22.92 8.89
C GLY A 193 1.16 -23.11 10.40
N GLU A 194 1.96 -24.12 10.77
CA GLU A 194 2.15 -24.55 12.17
C GLU A 194 2.56 -23.41 13.12
N LEU A 195 3.27 -22.39 12.63
CA LEU A 195 3.67 -21.23 13.43
C LEU A 195 2.50 -20.28 13.72
N VAL A 196 1.62 -20.03 12.74
CA VAL A 196 0.40 -19.23 12.90
C VAL A 196 -0.57 -19.99 13.81
N ASP A 197 -0.73 -21.29 13.60
CA ASP A 197 -1.58 -22.15 14.41
C ASP A 197 -1.10 -22.19 15.87
N ALA A 198 0.20 -22.37 16.11
CA ALA A 198 0.76 -22.38 17.46
C ALA A 198 0.68 -21.01 18.17
N LEU A 199 0.67 -19.90 17.42
CA LEU A 199 0.53 -18.55 17.96
C LEU A 199 -0.94 -18.14 18.19
N LEU A 200 -1.89 -18.74 17.47
CA LEU A 200 -3.32 -18.53 17.69
C LEU A 200 -3.91 -19.48 18.76
N ASP A 201 -3.20 -20.58 19.09
CA ASP A 201 -3.50 -21.47 20.21
C ASP A 201 -3.21 -20.85 21.60
N VAL A 202 -2.96 -19.54 21.67
CA VAL A 202 -2.94 -18.80 22.93
C VAL A 202 -4.37 -18.72 23.44
N ASP A 203 -4.69 -19.53 24.46
CA ASP A 203 -5.97 -19.54 25.18
C ASP A 203 -6.44 -18.10 25.43
N LEU A 204 -7.39 -17.63 24.61
CA LEU A 204 -8.14 -16.42 24.87
C LEU A 204 -9.04 -16.74 26.08
N VAL A 205 -8.49 -16.53 27.27
CA VAL A 205 -9.25 -16.56 28.52
C VAL A 205 -10.37 -15.53 28.38
N ARG A 206 -11.59 -16.02 28.18
CA ARG A 206 -12.81 -15.20 28.23
C ARG A 206 -13.01 -14.58 29.61
#